data_AF-A0A3M1J6I5-F1
#
_entry.id   AF-A0A3M1J6I5-F1
#
_cell.length_a   1.000
_cell.length_b   1.000
_cell.length_c   1.000
_cell.angle_alpha   90.00
_cell.angle_beta   90.00
_cell.angle_gamma   90.00
#
_symmetry.space_group_name_H-M   'P 1'
#
loop_
_entity.id
_entity.type
_entity.pdbx_description
1 polymer ?
#
loop_
_entity_poly.entity_id
_entity_poly.type
_entity_poly.pdbx_seq_one_letter_code
_entity_poly.pdbx_strand_id
1 'polypeptide(L)'
;LHQSGPKYFWMADKYPAENVSLRSASPERVRLLAADTPTEPDTAWQTIGEVDAASAPWMVHPQAIYLHEGESYRVAALDLEENVARLQPVRVDYITEPKQTTSVTLIELHGQADVRGGIKQHGEILVTTQVTGYNIMHWASRERLGSGEVDLPPRDLPTTGYWFSLREDTVNSLREAGLWRNDPNNYGPNWAAQRNAARARDGYRCQMCGAPERERQHDVHHKIPFRTFAGYRQANRLHNLVTLCPACHKRAETGVRVRSGLAGLATVLGQLAPLFLMADAHDIGLHADPQLALAGGQPGVVIFDQVPAGIGFSEQLFGLHNELVEQSRQLVAGCPCADGCPGCVGPAGEDGTGGKQETLAILKKMAGDS
;
A
#
# COMPACT_ATOMS: atom_id res chain seq x y z
N LEU A 1 13.62 -23.45 32.94
CA LEU A 1 14.48 -24.65 32.73
C LEU A 1 15.40 -24.80 33.93
N HIS A 2 15.68 -26.03 34.36
CA HIS A 2 16.65 -26.33 35.43
C HIS A 2 17.77 -27.19 34.86
N GLN A 3 19.02 -26.77 35.07
CA GLN A 3 20.18 -27.52 34.61
C GLN A 3 20.58 -28.55 35.67
N SER A 4 20.69 -29.82 35.28
CA SER A 4 21.24 -30.88 36.12
C SER A 4 22.22 -31.71 35.28
N GLY A 5 23.51 -31.58 35.62
CA GLY A 5 24.61 -32.10 34.80
C GLY A 5 24.62 -31.48 33.39
N PRO A 6 24.76 -32.28 32.31
CA PRO A 6 24.74 -31.78 30.93
C PRO A 6 23.32 -31.60 30.36
N LYS A 7 22.26 -31.83 31.16
CA LYS A 7 20.87 -31.84 30.69
C LYS A 7 20.07 -30.68 31.29
N TYR A 8 19.12 -30.17 30.51
CA TYR A 8 18.15 -29.17 30.93
C TYR A 8 16.78 -29.83 31.06
N PHE A 9 16.12 -29.60 32.20
CA PHE A 9 14.81 -30.14 32.52
C PHE A 9 13.78 -29.01 32.54
N TRP A 10 12.62 -29.25 31.94
CA TRP A 10 11.46 -28.36 32.05
C TRP A 10 10.84 -28.54 33.43
N MET A 11 10.80 -27.47 34.22
CA MET A 11 10.36 -27.48 35.63
C MET A 11 9.14 -26.58 35.85
N ALA A 12 8.49 -26.12 34.78
CA ALA A 12 7.28 -25.32 34.89
C ALA A 12 6.05 -26.22 34.69
N ASP A 13 5.00 -25.96 35.46
CA ASP A 13 3.75 -26.73 35.39
C ASP A 13 2.98 -26.48 34.08
N LYS A 14 3.35 -25.45 33.32
CA LYS A 14 2.74 -25.09 32.04
C LYS A 14 3.25 -25.96 30.90
N TYR A 15 2.33 -26.44 30.06
CA TYR A 15 2.67 -27.14 28.82
C TYR A 15 3.18 -26.12 27.79
N PRO A 16 4.47 -26.19 27.36
CA PRO A 16 5.07 -25.13 26.55
C PRO A 16 4.36 -24.89 25.21
N ALA A 17 3.81 -25.94 24.61
CA ALA A 17 3.22 -25.88 23.27
C ALA A 17 1.79 -25.33 23.25
N GLU A 18 1.15 -25.14 24.40
CA GLU A 18 -0.24 -24.65 24.48
C GLU A 18 -0.40 -23.22 23.95
N ASN A 19 0.62 -22.39 24.14
CA ASN A 19 0.62 -20.98 23.72
C ASN A 19 1.48 -20.69 22.47
N VAL A 20 1.93 -21.73 21.77
CA VAL A 20 2.80 -21.60 20.60
C VAL A 20 2.05 -22.03 19.34
N SER A 21 1.59 -21.04 18.57
CA SER A 21 1.06 -21.29 17.22
C SER A 21 2.19 -21.50 16.22
N LEU A 22 2.12 -22.55 15.41
CA LEU A 22 3.13 -22.87 14.38
C LEU A 22 2.94 -22.10 13.06
N ARG A 23 1.77 -21.46 12.86
CA ARG A 23 1.37 -20.92 11.55
C ARG A 23 0.72 -19.55 11.58
N SER A 24 0.25 -19.10 12.74
CA SER A 24 -0.55 -17.89 12.78
C SER A 24 -0.12 -16.95 13.89
N ALA A 25 -0.01 -15.68 13.52
CA ALA A 25 0.10 -14.54 14.42
C ALA A 25 -1.11 -14.41 15.37
N SER A 26 -2.27 -14.92 14.96
CA SER A 26 -3.49 -15.02 15.79
C SER A 26 -4.21 -16.35 15.54
N PRO A 27 -4.76 -17.01 16.58
CA PRO A 27 -5.57 -18.23 16.42
C PRO A 27 -6.98 -17.97 15.87
N GLU A 28 -7.41 -16.71 15.78
CA GLU A 28 -8.76 -16.35 15.35
C GLU A 28 -8.97 -16.53 13.85
N ARG A 29 -10.13 -17.09 13.49
CA ARG A 29 -10.50 -17.40 12.10
C ARG A 29 -11.92 -16.99 11.81
N VAL A 30 -12.14 -16.53 10.58
CA VAL A 30 -13.46 -16.21 10.04
C VAL A 30 -13.95 -17.38 9.20
N ARG A 31 -15.12 -17.91 9.53
CA ARG A 31 -15.78 -18.99 8.80
C ARG A 31 -16.46 -18.46 7.56
N LEU A 32 -16.29 -19.14 6.44
CA LEU A 32 -16.92 -18.82 5.16
C LEU A 32 -18.18 -19.68 4.99
N LEU A 33 -19.34 -19.04 5.07
CA LEU A 33 -20.64 -19.69 4.90
C LEU A 33 -21.20 -19.34 3.52
N ALA A 34 -21.50 -20.34 2.70
CA ALA A 34 -22.14 -20.15 1.40
C ALA A 34 -23.57 -20.69 1.38
N ALA A 35 -24.42 -20.05 0.59
CA ALA A 35 -25.75 -20.54 0.26
C ALA A 35 -26.15 -20.13 -1.17
N ASP A 36 -26.85 -21.02 -1.88
CA ASP A 36 -27.35 -20.77 -3.24
C ASP A 36 -28.47 -19.71 -3.26
N THR A 37 -29.38 -19.78 -2.29
CA THR A 37 -30.57 -18.90 -2.17
C THR A 37 -30.55 -18.09 -0.86
N PRO A 38 -29.60 -17.16 -0.66
CA PRO A 38 -29.37 -16.48 0.63
C PRO A 38 -30.49 -15.54 1.09
N THR A 39 -31.53 -15.35 0.28
CA THR A 39 -32.70 -14.50 0.57
C THR A 39 -33.89 -15.26 1.15
N GLU A 40 -33.81 -16.59 1.28
CA GLU A 40 -34.92 -17.39 1.82
C GLU A 40 -34.84 -17.49 3.36
N PRO A 41 -35.96 -17.41 4.11
CA PRO A 41 -35.95 -17.45 5.57
C PRO A 41 -35.31 -18.71 6.15
N ASP A 42 -35.43 -19.84 5.44
CA ASP A 42 -34.87 -21.15 5.83
C ASP A 42 -33.56 -21.47 5.08
N THR A 43 -32.80 -20.44 4.69
CA THR A 43 -31.52 -20.62 3.98
C THR A 43 -30.60 -21.56 4.77
N ALA A 44 -30.28 -22.72 4.18
CA ALA A 44 -29.29 -23.64 4.71
C ALA A 44 -27.88 -23.13 4.35
N TRP A 45 -27.18 -22.59 5.34
CA TRP A 45 -25.79 -22.14 5.18
C TRP A 45 -24.83 -23.32 5.33
N GLN A 46 -23.97 -23.51 4.34
CA GLN A 46 -22.90 -24.50 4.38
C GLN A 46 -21.56 -23.82 4.61
N THR A 47 -20.74 -24.35 5.53
CA THR A 47 -19.34 -23.91 5.64
C THR A 47 -18.54 -24.45 4.47
N ILE A 48 -17.93 -23.55 3.69
CA ILE A 48 -17.06 -23.91 2.56
C ILE A 48 -15.57 -23.80 2.93
N GLY A 49 -15.22 -22.99 3.94
CA GLY A 49 -13.83 -22.84 4.35
C GLY A 49 -13.66 -21.84 5.49
N GLU A 50 -12.41 -21.46 5.73
CA GLU A 50 -12.02 -20.49 6.75
C GLU A 50 -10.87 -19.63 6.22
N VAL A 51 -10.80 -18.38 6.68
CA VAL A 51 -9.64 -17.49 6.52
C VAL A 51 -9.20 -17.02 7.90
N ASP A 52 -7.93 -16.64 8.05
CA ASP A 52 -7.47 -16.01 9.28
C ASP A 52 -8.18 -14.64 9.47
N ALA A 53 -8.47 -14.29 10.73
CA ALA A 53 -9.14 -13.02 11.05
C ALA A 53 -8.33 -11.80 10.57
N ALA A 54 -7.01 -11.96 10.49
CA ALA A 54 -6.10 -10.93 10.02
C ALA A 54 -6.30 -10.59 8.53
N SER A 55 -6.65 -11.60 7.72
CA SER A 55 -6.83 -11.47 6.28
C SER A 55 -8.29 -11.26 5.86
N ALA A 56 -9.24 -11.56 6.75
CA ALA A 56 -10.67 -11.44 6.45
C ALA A 56 -11.08 -10.06 5.91
N PRO A 57 -10.65 -8.91 6.48
CA PRO A 57 -11.04 -7.60 5.98
C PRO A 57 -10.66 -7.33 4.53
N TRP A 58 -9.61 -7.96 3.99
CA TRP A 58 -9.17 -7.69 2.62
C TRP A 58 -9.47 -8.83 1.64
N MET A 59 -9.61 -10.07 2.12
CA MET A 59 -9.98 -11.22 1.29
C MET A 59 -11.50 -11.36 1.13
N VAL A 60 -12.26 -11.09 2.19
CA VAL A 60 -13.70 -11.32 2.25
C VAL A 60 -14.46 -10.11 2.78
N HIS A 61 -14.05 -8.90 2.38
CA HIS A 61 -14.88 -7.71 2.62
C HIS A 61 -16.23 -7.82 1.88
N PRO A 62 -17.26 -7.05 2.29
CA PRO A 62 -18.51 -6.97 1.54
C PRO A 62 -18.27 -6.65 0.06
N GLN A 63 -18.96 -7.36 -0.83
CA GLN A 63 -18.83 -7.33 -2.29
C GLN A 63 -17.52 -7.89 -2.87
N ALA A 64 -16.61 -8.45 -2.06
CA ALA A 64 -15.45 -9.15 -2.59
C ALA A 64 -15.87 -10.37 -3.44
N ILE A 65 -15.10 -10.65 -4.48
CA ILE A 65 -15.15 -11.92 -5.21
C ILE A 65 -14.07 -12.82 -4.61
N TYR A 66 -14.52 -13.84 -3.86
CA TYR A 66 -13.68 -14.87 -3.27
C TYR A 66 -13.70 -16.11 -4.16
N LEU A 67 -12.52 -16.66 -4.44
CA LEU A 67 -12.36 -17.88 -5.22
C LEU A 67 -12.08 -19.06 -4.29
N HIS A 68 -12.90 -20.10 -4.36
CA HIS A 68 -12.75 -21.31 -3.56
C HIS A 68 -12.89 -22.54 -4.45
N GLU A 69 -11.86 -23.39 -4.50
CA GLU A 69 -11.83 -24.60 -5.35
C GLU A 69 -12.20 -24.36 -6.83
N GLY A 70 -11.89 -23.16 -7.35
CA GLY A 70 -12.22 -22.76 -8.72
C GLY A 70 -13.63 -22.19 -8.91
N GLU A 71 -14.47 -22.22 -7.88
CA GLU A 71 -15.77 -21.56 -7.88
C GLU A 71 -15.69 -20.14 -7.31
N SER A 72 -16.43 -19.23 -7.94
CA SER A 72 -16.46 -17.82 -7.53
C SER A 72 -17.66 -17.54 -6.64
N TYR A 73 -17.41 -16.81 -5.56
CA TYR A 73 -18.41 -16.39 -4.59
C TYR A 73 -18.33 -14.89 -4.39
N ARG A 74 -19.49 -14.22 -4.38
CA ARG A 74 -19.60 -12.83 -3.92
C ARG A 74 -19.87 -12.82 -2.42
N VAL A 75 -19.07 -12.09 -1.67
CA VAL A 75 -19.30 -11.88 -0.24
C VAL A 75 -20.47 -10.91 -0.06
N ALA A 76 -21.54 -11.40 0.55
CA ALA A 76 -22.72 -10.59 0.89
C ALA A 76 -22.47 -9.76 2.16
N ALA A 77 -21.87 -10.35 3.19
CA ALA A 77 -21.58 -9.69 4.45
C ALA A 77 -20.36 -10.31 5.14
N LEU A 78 -19.64 -9.49 5.89
CA LEU A 78 -18.58 -9.90 6.80
C LEU A 78 -18.95 -9.41 8.20
N ASP A 79 -19.11 -10.35 9.12
CA ASP A 79 -19.39 -10.09 10.52
C ASP A 79 -18.13 -10.44 11.34
N LEU A 80 -17.43 -9.41 11.81
CA LEU A 80 -16.18 -9.56 12.56
C LEU A 80 -16.43 -9.90 14.03
N GLU A 81 -17.62 -9.61 14.57
CA GLU A 81 -17.96 -9.98 15.96
C GLU A 81 -18.27 -11.48 16.04
N GLU A 82 -19.04 -11.98 15.08
CA GLU A 82 -19.40 -13.40 15.00
C GLU A 82 -18.35 -14.25 14.26
N ASN A 83 -17.30 -13.63 13.71
CA ASN A 83 -16.27 -14.27 12.89
C ASN A 83 -16.86 -15.09 11.72
N VAL A 84 -17.82 -14.51 11.00
CA VAL A 84 -18.52 -15.16 9.88
C VAL A 84 -18.57 -14.25 8.65
N ALA A 85 -18.13 -14.77 7.51
CA ALA A 85 -18.42 -14.22 6.20
C ALA A 85 -19.55 -15.02 5.54
N ARG A 86 -20.54 -14.32 4.98
CA ARG A 86 -21.65 -14.90 4.23
C ARG A 86 -21.45 -14.66 2.74
N LEU A 87 -21.45 -15.73 1.96
CA LEU A 87 -21.08 -15.78 0.56
C LEU A 87 -22.23 -16.32 -0.29
N GLN A 88 -22.30 -15.84 -1.52
CA GLN A 88 -23.25 -16.29 -2.52
C GLN A 88 -22.48 -16.73 -3.77
N PRO A 89 -22.72 -17.93 -4.31
CA PRO A 89 -22.14 -18.36 -5.59
C PRO A 89 -22.46 -17.37 -6.69
N VAL A 90 -21.48 -17.06 -7.53
CA VAL A 90 -21.64 -16.12 -8.64
C VAL A 90 -20.78 -16.55 -9.82
N ARG A 91 -21.28 -16.33 -11.05
CA ARG A 91 -20.49 -16.51 -12.27
C ARG A 91 -20.14 -15.14 -12.83
N VAL A 92 -18.87 -14.77 -12.72
CA VAL A 92 -18.33 -13.48 -13.17
C VAL A 92 -17.00 -13.70 -13.88
N ASP A 93 -16.63 -12.75 -14.73
CA ASP A 93 -15.36 -12.68 -15.47
C ASP A 93 -14.38 -11.65 -14.85
N TYR A 94 -14.64 -11.24 -13.61
CA TYR A 94 -13.85 -10.24 -12.90
C TYR A 94 -13.51 -10.69 -11.48
N ILE A 95 -12.48 -10.06 -10.92
CA ILE A 95 -12.08 -10.19 -9.51
C ILE A 95 -12.10 -8.84 -8.82
N THR A 96 -12.05 -8.85 -7.50
CA THR A 96 -11.92 -7.65 -6.68
C THR A 96 -10.52 -7.54 -6.09
N GLU A 97 -9.94 -6.34 -6.15
CA GLU A 97 -8.67 -6.01 -5.48
C GLU A 97 -8.94 -4.99 -4.37
N PRO A 98 -8.61 -5.28 -3.10
CA PRO A 98 -8.91 -4.38 -1.99
C PRO A 98 -8.09 -3.08 -2.07
N LYS A 99 -8.67 -1.99 -1.57
CA LYS A 99 -7.99 -0.73 -1.30
C LYS A 99 -7.80 -0.58 0.19
N GLN A 100 -6.57 -0.37 0.58
CA GLN A 100 -6.19 -0.27 1.98
C GLN A 100 -5.43 1.02 2.23
N THR A 101 -5.69 1.62 3.38
CA THR A 101 -4.88 2.70 3.93
C THR A 101 -4.11 2.16 5.11
N THR A 102 -2.84 2.49 5.18
CA THR A 102 -1.96 2.12 6.28
C THR A 102 -1.36 3.38 6.88
N SER A 103 -1.36 3.47 8.20
CA SER A 103 -0.60 4.48 8.94
C SER A 103 0.28 3.79 9.97
N VAL A 104 1.43 4.39 10.25
CA VAL A 104 2.39 3.85 11.21
C VAL A 104 2.73 4.92 12.24
N THR A 105 2.64 4.57 13.52
CA THR A 105 3.05 5.43 14.63
C THR A 105 4.14 4.76 15.46
N LEU A 106 5.00 5.58 16.07
CA LEU A 106 6.05 5.10 16.96
C LEU A 106 5.46 4.79 18.34
N ILE A 107 5.77 3.61 18.89
CA ILE A 107 5.51 3.25 20.27
C ILE A 107 6.78 3.52 21.09
N GLU A 108 7.89 2.87 20.73
CA GLU A 108 9.17 2.99 21.43
C GLU A 108 10.33 2.95 20.42
N LEU A 109 11.37 3.77 20.63
CA LEU A 109 12.56 3.78 19.80
C LEU A 109 13.68 2.97 20.46
N HIS A 110 14.20 1.95 19.77
CA HIS A 110 15.28 1.10 20.28
C HIS A 110 16.65 1.48 19.72
N GLY A 111 16.70 1.87 18.45
CA GLY A 111 17.94 2.15 17.74
C GLY A 111 17.79 3.28 16.75
N GLN A 112 18.83 4.11 16.65
CA GLN A 112 18.93 5.18 15.67
C GLN A 112 20.40 5.37 15.28
N ALA A 113 20.65 5.56 13.99
CA ALA A 113 21.97 5.90 13.48
C ALA A 113 21.89 6.75 12.23
N ASP A 114 22.89 7.62 12.07
CA ASP A 114 23.10 8.35 10.84
C ASP A 114 23.61 7.45 9.74
N VAL A 115 23.04 7.62 8.56
CA VAL A 115 23.42 6.91 7.35
C VAL A 115 23.55 7.91 6.21
N ARG A 116 24.15 7.48 5.11
CA ARG A 116 24.29 8.34 3.95
C ARG A 116 22.89 8.69 3.42
N GLY A 117 22.69 9.97 3.14
CA GLY A 117 21.42 10.49 2.63
C GLY A 117 20.26 10.54 3.66
N GLY A 118 20.41 10.05 4.89
CA GLY A 118 19.26 9.82 5.76
C GLY A 118 19.58 9.51 7.21
N ILE A 119 18.56 8.99 7.90
CA ILE A 119 18.64 8.44 9.25
C ILE A 119 17.96 7.07 9.20
N LYS A 120 18.60 6.05 9.76
CA LYS A 120 17.97 4.74 9.99
C LYS A 120 17.56 4.61 11.44
N GLN A 121 16.44 3.96 11.67
CA GLN A 121 15.85 3.79 12.99
C GLN A 121 15.17 2.42 13.10
N HIS A 122 15.04 1.93 14.33
CA HIS A 122 14.33 0.72 14.67
C HIS A 122 13.67 0.89 16.05
N GLY A 123 12.46 0.37 16.20
CA GLY A 123 11.77 0.27 17.47
C GLY A 123 10.42 -0.42 17.36
N GLU A 124 9.62 -0.31 18.41
CA GLU A 124 8.22 -0.73 18.43
C GLU A 124 7.34 0.31 17.74
N ILE A 125 6.41 -0.17 16.92
CA ILE A 125 5.49 0.65 16.13
C ILE A 125 4.08 0.07 16.19
N LEU A 126 3.09 0.94 16.00
CA LEU A 126 1.71 0.54 15.76
C LEU A 126 1.41 0.71 14.27
N VAL A 127 1.12 -0.39 13.59
CA VAL A 127 0.66 -0.37 12.20
C VAL A 127 -0.85 -0.47 12.20
N THR A 128 -1.53 0.58 11.75
CA THR A 128 -2.99 0.61 11.60
C THR A 128 -3.34 0.47 10.13
N THR A 129 -4.10 -0.57 9.77
CA THR A 129 -4.56 -0.80 8.40
C THR A 129 -6.08 -0.79 8.33
N GLN A 130 -6.64 -0.12 7.33
CA GLN A 130 -8.08 -0.07 7.10
C GLN A 130 -8.41 -0.35 5.64
N VAL A 131 -9.36 -1.26 5.40
CA VAL A 131 -9.91 -1.51 4.07
C VAL A 131 -11.02 -0.50 3.81
N THR A 132 -10.79 0.39 2.84
CA THR A 132 -11.68 1.54 2.54
C THR A 132 -12.46 1.36 1.24
N GLY A 133 -12.17 0.30 0.48
CA GLY A 133 -12.86 -0.01 -0.76
C GLY A 133 -12.16 -1.10 -1.56
N TYR A 134 -12.48 -1.19 -2.84
CA TYR A 134 -11.89 -2.17 -3.76
C TYR A 134 -11.95 -1.69 -5.21
N ASN A 135 -11.12 -2.25 -6.08
CA ASN A 135 -11.23 -2.16 -7.53
C ASN A 135 -11.88 -3.43 -8.08
N ILE A 136 -12.61 -3.29 -9.18
CA ILE A 136 -13.13 -4.41 -9.96
C ILE A 136 -12.24 -4.55 -11.19
N MET A 137 -11.61 -5.70 -11.34
CA MET A 137 -10.61 -5.97 -12.38
C MET A 137 -11.09 -7.13 -13.23
N HIS A 138 -11.19 -6.93 -14.54
CA HIS A 138 -11.46 -8.02 -15.47
C HIS A 138 -10.35 -9.07 -15.35
N TRP A 139 -10.72 -10.35 -15.23
CA TRP A 139 -9.80 -11.42 -14.86
C TRP A 139 -8.67 -11.59 -15.89
N ALA A 140 -9.02 -11.66 -17.18
CA ALA A 140 -8.06 -11.99 -18.23
C ALA A 140 -7.20 -10.78 -18.66
N SER A 141 -7.86 -9.69 -19.06
CA SER A 141 -7.18 -8.46 -19.51
C SER A 141 -6.53 -7.66 -18.39
N ARG A 142 -6.89 -7.89 -17.12
CA ARG A 142 -6.49 -7.04 -15.98
C ARG A 142 -6.91 -5.57 -16.13
N GLU A 143 -7.88 -5.30 -17.00
CA GLU A 143 -8.48 -3.98 -17.16
C GLU A 143 -9.34 -3.64 -15.94
N ARG A 144 -9.29 -2.40 -15.48
CA ARG A 144 -10.15 -1.95 -14.38
C ARG A 144 -11.56 -1.62 -14.89
N LEU A 145 -12.52 -2.44 -14.49
CA LEU A 145 -13.95 -2.26 -14.80
C LEU A 145 -14.64 -1.24 -13.88
N GLY A 146 -14.17 -1.13 -12.63
CA GLY A 146 -14.85 -0.30 -11.64
C GLY A 146 -14.18 -0.26 -10.28
N SER A 147 -14.93 0.17 -9.27
CA SER A 147 -14.54 0.14 -7.86
C SER A 147 -15.75 0.32 -6.96
N GLY A 148 -15.64 -0.20 -5.73
CA GLY A 148 -16.57 0.10 -4.64
C GLY A 148 -15.85 0.71 -3.44
N GLU A 149 -16.66 1.13 -2.47
CA GLU A 149 -16.22 1.59 -1.15
C GLU A 149 -16.71 0.59 -0.11
N VAL A 150 -15.94 0.49 0.97
CA VAL A 150 -16.18 -0.43 2.08
C VAL A 150 -15.83 0.34 3.35
N ASP A 151 -16.66 0.20 4.36
CA ASP A 151 -16.45 0.80 5.67
C ASP A 151 -16.22 -0.33 6.69
N LEU A 152 -14.96 -0.77 6.78
CA LEU A 152 -14.52 -1.75 7.77
C LEU A 152 -13.70 -1.05 8.85
N PRO A 153 -13.75 -1.55 10.11
CA PRO A 153 -12.97 -0.97 11.19
C PRO A 153 -11.47 -1.06 10.88
N PRO A 154 -10.68 -0.06 11.29
CA PRO A 154 -9.23 -0.17 11.24
C PRO A 154 -8.74 -1.29 12.15
N ARG A 155 -7.65 -1.93 11.75
CA ARG A 155 -6.99 -2.97 12.53
C ARG A 155 -5.60 -2.53 12.91
N ASP A 156 -5.31 -2.66 14.18
CA ASP A 156 -4.01 -2.34 14.76
C ASP A 156 -3.14 -3.60 14.89
N LEU A 157 -1.87 -3.43 14.54
CA LEU A 157 -0.80 -4.40 14.71
C LEU A 157 0.37 -3.73 15.45
N PRO A 158 0.45 -3.89 16.78
CA PRO A 158 1.65 -3.57 17.53
C PRO A 158 2.75 -4.56 17.15
N THR A 159 3.87 -4.06 16.63
CA THR A 159 4.98 -4.88 16.11
C THR A 159 6.30 -4.11 16.15
N THR A 160 7.39 -4.72 15.72
CA THR A 160 8.67 -4.05 15.51
C THR A 160 8.84 -3.59 14.06
N GLY A 161 9.48 -2.44 13.88
CA GLY A 161 9.75 -1.86 12.58
C GLY A 161 11.18 -1.36 12.45
N TYR A 162 11.69 -1.42 11.22
CA TYR A 162 12.91 -0.77 10.75
C TYR A 162 12.48 0.25 9.70
N TRP A 163 12.95 1.48 9.84
CA TRP A 163 12.66 2.51 8.88
C TRP A 163 13.87 3.35 8.58
N PHE A 164 13.85 3.96 7.40
CA PHE A 164 14.77 5.03 7.08
C PHE A 164 13.99 6.22 6.57
N SER A 165 14.48 7.41 6.92
CA SER A 165 14.00 8.68 6.41
C SER A 165 15.12 9.40 5.67
N LEU A 166 14.78 10.08 4.59
CA LEU A 166 15.73 10.91 3.86
C LEU A 166 15.85 12.26 4.57
N ARG A 167 17.08 12.75 4.73
CA ARG A 167 17.32 14.10 5.26
C ARG A 167 16.86 15.15 4.28
N GLU A 168 16.51 16.32 4.80
CA GLU A 168 16.05 17.46 3.99
C GLU A 168 17.06 17.84 2.90
N ASP A 169 18.36 17.89 3.20
CA ASP A 169 19.40 18.18 2.20
C ASP A 169 19.44 17.17 1.05
N THR A 170 19.21 15.88 1.35
CA THR A 170 19.13 14.82 0.34
C THR A 170 17.92 15.03 -0.57
N VAL A 171 16.76 15.32 0.03
CA VAL A 171 15.52 15.59 -0.69
C VAL A 171 15.68 16.85 -1.56
N ASN A 172 16.29 17.91 -1.03
CA ASN A 172 16.57 19.15 -1.74
C ASN A 172 17.49 18.91 -2.94
N SER A 173 18.58 18.15 -2.76
CA SER A 173 19.48 17.78 -3.86
C SER A 173 18.76 16.97 -4.95
N LEU A 174 17.91 16.02 -4.58
CA LEU A 174 17.10 15.25 -5.55
C LEU A 174 16.09 16.15 -6.26
N ARG A 175 15.50 17.11 -5.56
CA ARG A 175 14.55 18.09 -6.11
C ARG A 175 15.21 19.02 -7.12
N GLU A 176 16.39 19.55 -6.81
CA GLU A 176 17.19 20.39 -7.70
C GLU A 176 17.61 19.64 -8.97
N ALA A 177 17.87 18.34 -8.86
CA ALA A 177 18.16 17.48 -10.00
C ALA A 177 16.92 17.06 -10.82
N GLY A 178 15.71 17.43 -10.40
CA GLY A 178 14.46 17.00 -11.03
C GLY A 178 14.11 15.52 -10.81
N LEU A 179 14.75 14.88 -9.83
CA LEU A 179 14.65 13.45 -9.50
C LEU A 179 13.81 13.18 -8.24
N TRP A 180 13.03 14.18 -7.80
CA TRP A 180 12.08 14.07 -6.70
C TRP A 180 10.67 14.41 -7.15
N ARG A 181 9.74 13.45 -6.99
CA ARG A 181 8.33 13.60 -7.39
C ARG A 181 7.33 13.30 -6.26
N ASN A 182 7.77 13.25 -5.01
CA ASN A 182 6.86 12.91 -3.90
C ASN A 182 6.14 14.14 -3.31
N ASP A 183 6.58 15.36 -3.61
CA ASP A 183 5.97 16.57 -3.06
C ASP A 183 4.49 16.71 -3.48
N PRO A 184 3.60 17.19 -2.59
CA PRO A 184 2.25 17.58 -2.96
C PRO A 184 2.26 18.58 -4.13
N ASN A 185 1.30 18.48 -5.04
CA ASN A 185 1.21 19.42 -6.16
C ASN A 185 0.93 20.83 -5.63
N ASN A 186 1.88 21.75 -5.83
CA ASN A 186 1.65 23.18 -5.60
C ASN A 186 1.08 23.81 -6.87
N TYR A 187 -0.25 23.88 -6.96
CA TYR A 187 -0.94 24.45 -8.12
C TYR A 187 -0.72 25.96 -8.29
N GLY A 188 -0.08 26.65 -7.34
CA GLY A 188 0.27 28.06 -7.44
C GLY A 188 -0.93 29.02 -7.35
N PRO A 189 -0.66 30.34 -7.30
CA PRO A 189 -1.67 31.36 -7.01
C PRO A 189 -2.73 31.52 -8.12
N ASN A 190 -2.42 31.14 -9.36
CA ASN A 190 -3.38 31.26 -10.47
C ASN A 190 -4.38 30.09 -10.52
N TRP A 191 -4.25 29.08 -9.67
CA TRP A 191 -5.07 27.88 -9.71
C TRP A 191 -6.56 28.19 -9.56
N ALA A 192 -6.94 28.98 -8.54
CA ALA A 192 -8.35 29.30 -8.31
C ALA A 192 -9.00 29.98 -9.53
N ALA A 193 -8.30 30.92 -10.15
CA ALA A 193 -8.76 31.61 -11.36
C ALA A 193 -8.87 30.66 -12.55
N GLN A 194 -7.85 29.82 -12.81
CA GLN A 194 -7.86 28.87 -13.92
C GLN A 194 -8.88 27.75 -13.74
N ARG A 195 -9.06 27.27 -12.51
CA ARG A 195 -10.11 26.30 -12.15
C ARG A 195 -11.50 26.85 -12.46
N ASN A 196 -11.77 28.10 -12.07
CA ASN A 196 -13.06 28.74 -12.35
C ASN A 196 -13.25 29.02 -13.85
N ALA A 197 -12.19 29.43 -14.55
CA ALA A 197 -12.23 29.64 -15.99
C ALA A 197 -12.44 28.33 -16.78
N ALA A 198 -11.85 27.21 -16.33
CA ALA A 198 -12.11 25.89 -16.91
C ALA A 198 -13.57 25.46 -16.71
N ARG A 199 -14.12 25.63 -15.49
CA ARG A 199 -15.53 25.36 -15.20
C ARG A 199 -16.49 26.20 -16.03
N ALA A 200 -16.21 27.50 -16.17
CA ALA A 200 -17.00 28.41 -16.99
C ALA A 200 -16.95 28.05 -18.48
N ARG A 201 -15.75 27.75 -19.02
CA ARG A 201 -15.56 27.28 -20.40
C ARG A 201 -16.38 26.01 -20.66
N ASP A 202 -16.39 25.10 -19.70
CA ASP A 202 -17.07 23.81 -19.77
C ASP A 202 -18.58 23.90 -19.44
N GLY A 203 -19.11 25.13 -19.29
CA GLY A 203 -20.53 25.37 -19.02
C GLY A 203 -21.02 24.78 -17.69
N TYR A 204 -20.13 24.64 -16.70
CA TYR A 204 -20.40 24.00 -15.40
C TYR A 204 -20.96 22.57 -15.55
N ARG A 205 -20.54 21.87 -16.61
CA ARG A 205 -20.92 20.49 -16.88
C ARG A 205 -19.70 19.60 -16.93
N CYS A 206 -19.87 18.38 -16.44
CA CYS A 206 -18.85 17.35 -16.58
C CYS A 206 -18.59 17.08 -18.07
N GLN A 207 -17.35 17.22 -18.53
CA GLN A 207 -16.99 17.01 -19.93
C GLN A 207 -16.93 15.53 -20.34
N MET A 208 -17.05 14.61 -19.38
CA MET A 208 -17.10 13.17 -19.64
C MET A 208 -18.53 12.61 -19.70
N CYS A 209 -19.43 13.05 -18.83
CA CYS A 209 -20.80 12.50 -18.76
C CYS A 209 -21.92 13.53 -18.95
N GLY A 210 -21.60 14.82 -19.12
CA GLY A 210 -22.58 15.89 -19.32
C GLY A 210 -23.37 16.32 -18.09
N ALA A 211 -23.18 15.65 -16.94
CA ALA A 211 -23.87 15.98 -15.69
C ALA A 211 -23.67 17.47 -15.34
N PRO A 212 -24.73 18.21 -14.98
CA PRO A 212 -24.63 19.58 -14.51
C PRO A 212 -24.13 19.62 -13.07
N GLU A 213 -23.36 20.66 -12.75
CA GLU A 213 -22.96 20.95 -11.39
C GLU A 213 -24.18 21.25 -10.50
N ARG A 214 -24.12 20.85 -9.22
CA ARG A 214 -25.20 21.05 -8.23
C ARG A 214 -24.65 21.81 -7.01
N GLU A 215 -25.10 21.47 -5.80
CA GLU A 215 -24.63 22.08 -4.55
C GLU A 215 -23.11 21.98 -4.36
N ARG A 216 -22.51 20.86 -4.81
CA ARG A 216 -21.05 20.70 -4.84
C ARG A 216 -20.49 21.12 -6.20
N GLN A 217 -19.41 21.90 -6.16
CA GLN A 217 -18.66 22.26 -7.36
C GLN A 217 -17.98 21.06 -8.00
N HIS A 218 -17.98 21.00 -9.34
CA HIS A 218 -17.21 20.00 -10.06
C HIS A 218 -15.71 20.20 -9.87
N ASP A 219 -14.99 19.09 -9.97
CA ASP A 219 -13.55 19.06 -9.88
C ASP A 219 -12.95 19.46 -11.23
N VAL A 220 -11.72 19.98 -11.24
CA VAL A 220 -10.99 20.29 -12.46
C VAL A 220 -9.73 19.46 -12.48
N HIS A 221 -9.63 18.59 -13.47
CA HIS A 221 -8.55 17.64 -13.64
C HIS A 221 -7.52 18.18 -14.63
N HIS A 222 -6.24 17.90 -14.37
CA HIS A 222 -5.16 18.14 -15.33
C HIS A 222 -5.09 16.95 -16.30
N LYS A 223 -5.36 17.18 -17.59
CA LYS A 223 -5.34 16.15 -18.64
C LYS A 223 -3.96 15.49 -18.76
N ILE A 224 -2.91 16.30 -18.74
CA ILE A 224 -1.52 15.87 -18.56
C ILE A 224 -1.17 16.16 -17.10
N PRO A 225 -0.63 15.19 -16.34
CA PRO A 225 -0.33 15.35 -14.93
C PRO A 225 0.45 16.63 -14.63
N PHE A 226 0.06 17.32 -13.56
CA PHE A 226 0.67 18.60 -13.15
C PHE A 226 2.21 18.53 -13.08
N ARG A 227 2.74 17.41 -12.61
CA ARG A 227 4.17 17.16 -12.40
C ARG A 227 4.97 17.03 -13.71
N THR A 228 4.33 16.89 -14.86
CA THR A 228 5.00 16.81 -16.17
C THR A 228 5.50 18.18 -16.66
N PHE A 229 5.04 19.28 -16.05
CA PHE A 229 5.38 20.64 -16.47
C PHE A 229 6.43 21.29 -15.57
N ALA A 230 7.30 22.12 -16.17
CA ALA A 230 8.34 22.86 -15.45
C ALA A 230 7.80 23.95 -14.48
N GLY A 231 6.50 24.26 -14.53
CA GLY A 231 5.92 25.23 -13.61
C GLY A 231 4.39 25.32 -13.68
N TYR A 232 3.79 25.76 -12.57
CA TYR A 232 2.33 25.80 -12.38
C TYR A 232 1.59 26.57 -13.47
N ARG A 233 2.19 27.64 -14.03
CA ARG A 233 1.56 28.43 -15.10
C ARG A 233 1.34 27.62 -16.38
N GLN A 234 2.26 26.73 -16.70
CA GLN A 234 2.15 25.87 -17.89
C GLN A 234 1.14 24.75 -17.63
N ALA A 235 1.21 24.10 -16.47
CA ALA A 235 0.29 23.04 -16.08
C ALA A 235 -1.17 23.54 -16.03
N ASN A 236 -1.40 24.75 -15.52
CA ASN A 236 -2.73 25.33 -15.34
C ASN A 236 -3.26 26.05 -16.59
N ARG A 237 -2.65 25.88 -17.77
CA ARG A 237 -3.21 26.41 -19.02
C ARG A 237 -4.55 25.73 -19.28
N LEU A 238 -5.57 26.51 -19.66
CA LEU A 238 -6.93 26.00 -19.85
C LEU A 238 -7.00 24.74 -20.73
N HIS A 239 -6.21 24.66 -21.81
CA HIS A 239 -6.22 23.48 -22.69
C HIS A 239 -5.88 22.17 -21.95
N ASN A 240 -5.06 22.24 -20.90
CA ASN A 240 -4.65 21.12 -20.06
C ASN A 240 -5.64 20.84 -18.91
N LEU A 241 -6.69 21.64 -18.76
CA LEU A 241 -7.70 21.48 -17.71
C LEU A 241 -9.02 20.94 -18.27
N VAL A 242 -9.70 20.10 -17.50
CA VAL A 242 -11.03 19.57 -17.85
C VAL A 242 -11.93 19.49 -16.62
N THR A 243 -13.16 19.97 -16.74
CA THR A 243 -14.16 19.92 -15.65
C THR A 243 -14.82 18.54 -15.60
N LEU A 244 -14.76 17.89 -14.45
CA LEU A 244 -15.30 16.54 -14.23
C LEU A 244 -16.19 16.51 -12.97
N CYS A 245 -17.29 15.75 -13.03
CA CYS A 245 -18.02 15.42 -11.81
C CYS A 245 -17.17 14.49 -10.92
N PRO A 246 -17.46 14.38 -9.62
CA PRO A 246 -16.63 13.62 -8.68
C PRO A 246 -16.38 12.16 -9.12
N ALA A 247 -17.41 11.50 -9.65
CA ALA A 247 -17.30 10.14 -10.17
C ALA A 247 -16.38 10.05 -11.39
N CYS A 248 -16.49 10.98 -12.34
CA CYS A 248 -15.61 11.01 -13.51
C CYS A 248 -14.19 11.47 -13.17
N HIS A 249 -14.04 12.35 -12.19
CA HIS A 249 -12.74 12.80 -11.69
C HIS A 249 -11.98 11.62 -11.06
N LYS A 250 -12.64 10.86 -10.17
CA LYS A 250 -12.08 9.65 -9.56
C LYS A 250 -11.68 8.60 -10.62
N ARG A 251 -12.46 8.47 -11.70
CA ARG A 251 -12.11 7.62 -12.86
C ARG A 251 -10.86 8.13 -13.57
N ALA A 252 -10.80 9.42 -13.90
CA ALA A 252 -9.67 10.04 -14.60
C ALA A 252 -8.37 9.97 -13.77
N GLU A 253 -8.43 10.26 -12.46
CA GLU A 253 -7.29 10.13 -11.56
C GLU A 253 -6.72 8.73 -11.50
N THR A 254 -7.54 7.71 -11.74
CA THR A 254 -7.01 6.34 -11.72
C THR A 254 -6.52 5.81 -13.06
N GLY A 255 -6.70 6.54 -14.16
CA GLY A 255 -6.18 6.13 -15.47
C GLY A 255 -4.65 6.24 -15.55
N VAL A 256 -4.05 7.22 -14.87
CA VAL A 256 -2.61 7.49 -14.94
C VAL A 256 -1.94 7.21 -13.59
N ARG A 257 -1.26 6.06 -13.46
CA ARG A 257 -0.44 5.73 -12.28
C ARG A 257 0.96 6.32 -12.40
N VAL A 258 1.20 7.47 -11.77
CA VAL A 258 2.55 8.02 -11.60
C VAL A 258 3.16 7.39 -10.36
N ARG A 259 4.14 6.49 -10.53
CA ARG A 259 4.88 5.92 -9.40
C ARG A 259 6.00 6.88 -9.00
N SER A 260 6.13 7.13 -7.70
CA SER A 260 7.20 7.97 -7.18
C SER A 260 8.48 7.16 -6.92
N GLY A 261 9.62 7.85 -6.86
CA GLY A 261 10.89 7.21 -6.48
C GLY A 261 10.84 6.53 -5.10
N LEU A 262 10.03 7.05 -4.17
CA LEU A 262 9.86 6.47 -2.83
C LEU A 262 9.05 5.16 -2.88
N ALA A 263 8.02 5.10 -3.72
CA ALA A 263 7.26 3.87 -3.94
C ALA A 263 8.10 2.78 -4.65
N GLY A 264 8.93 3.18 -5.62
CA GLY A 264 9.89 2.27 -6.25
C GLY A 264 10.97 1.78 -5.29
N LEU A 265 11.47 2.66 -4.42
CA LEU A 265 12.42 2.33 -3.36
C LEU A 265 11.83 1.33 -2.36
N ALA A 266 10.61 1.57 -1.91
CA ALA A 266 9.90 0.64 -1.05
C ALA A 266 9.74 -0.74 -1.71
N THR A 267 9.38 -0.76 -3.00
CA THR A 267 9.22 -2.01 -3.75
C THR A 267 10.50 -2.83 -3.79
N VAL A 268 11.63 -2.23 -4.17
CA VAL A 268 12.90 -2.97 -4.28
C VAL A 268 13.39 -3.44 -2.91
N LEU A 269 13.26 -2.60 -1.87
CA LEU A 269 13.65 -2.98 -0.51
C LEU A 269 12.79 -4.12 0.03
N GLY A 270 11.47 -4.06 -0.18
CA GLY A 270 10.55 -5.11 0.24
C GLY A 270 10.72 -6.42 -0.52
N GLN A 271 11.20 -6.37 -1.78
CA GLN A 271 11.53 -7.57 -2.55
C GLN A 271 12.84 -8.22 -2.10
N LEU A 272 13.83 -7.41 -1.72
CA LEU A 272 15.14 -7.92 -1.31
C LEU A 272 15.19 -8.32 0.17
N ALA A 273 14.48 -7.62 1.06
CA ALA A 273 14.50 -7.89 2.50
C ALA A 273 14.26 -9.38 2.86
N PRO A 274 13.24 -10.08 2.30
CA PRO A 274 13.03 -11.49 2.58
C PRO A 274 14.24 -12.39 2.23
N LEU A 275 14.99 -12.05 1.18
CA LEU A 275 16.17 -12.81 0.75
C LEU A 275 17.32 -12.71 1.77
N PHE A 276 17.50 -11.55 2.41
CA PHE A 276 18.49 -11.35 3.47
C PHE A 276 18.08 -11.97 4.81
N LEU A 277 16.77 -12.07 5.04
CA LEU A 277 16.20 -12.60 6.27
C LEU A 277 15.91 -14.10 6.21
N MET A 278 16.00 -14.71 5.02
CA MET A 278 15.51 -16.07 4.74
C MET A 278 14.04 -16.25 5.19
N ALA A 279 13.24 -15.20 5.00
CA ALA A 279 11.83 -15.13 5.39
C ALA A 279 10.92 -15.25 4.17
N ASP A 280 9.65 -15.56 4.37
CA ASP A 280 8.66 -15.41 3.31
C ASP A 280 8.35 -13.92 3.10
N ALA A 281 7.99 -13.53 1.87
CA ALA A 281 7.62 -12.14 1.58
C ALA A 281 6.38 -11.68 2.37
N HIS A 282 5.48 -12.61 2.73
CA HIS A 282 4.30 -12.31 3.53
C HIS A 282 4.61 -12.07 5.01
N ASP A 283 5.80 -12.46 5.49
CA ASP A 283 6.20 -12.20 6.87
C ASP A 283 6.62 -10.74 7.08
N ILE A 284 6.77 -9.98 5.99
CA ILE A 284 7.30 -8.62 5.99
C ILE A 284 6.26 -7.64 5.46
N GLY A 285 5.93 -6.65 6.28
CA GLY A 285 5.10 -5.53 5.90
C GLY A 285 5.96 -4.37 5.40
N LEU A 286 5.37 -3.56 4.51
CA LEU A 286 6.05 -2.45 3.86
C LEU A 286 5.11 -1.24 3.79
N HIS A 287 5.61 -0.08 4.21
CA HIS A 287 4.89 1.18 4.10
C HIS A 287 5.84 2.29 3.64
N ALA A 288 5.40 3.11 2.69
CA ALA A 288 6.16 4.22 2.16
C ALA A 288 5.35 5.50 2.31
N ASP A 289 5.92 6.50 2.98
CA ASP A 289 5.22 7.73 3.32
C ASP A 289 6.10 8.94 3.02
N PRO A 290 5.67 9.87 2.14
CA PRO A 290 6.38 11.11 1.90
C PRO A 290 6.39 12.07 3.10
N GLN A 291 5.54 11.85 4.11
CA GLN A 291 5.46 12.62 5.35
C GLN A 291 5.38 11.69 6.55
N LEU A 292 6.37 10.79 6.67
CA LEU A 292 6.36 9.72 7.67
C LEU A 292 6.29 10.28 9.10
N ALA A 293 5.15 10.07 9.77
CA ALA A 293 4.86 10.65 11.07
C ALA A 293 5.91 10.28 12.13
N LEU A 294 6.31 9.01 12.18
CA LEU A 294 7.33 8.48 13.11
C LEU A 294 8.77 8.97 12.82
N ALA A 295 8.98 9.66 11.71
CA ALA A 295 10.25 10.29 11.34
C ALA A 295 10.16 11.83 11.29
N GLY A 296 9.23 12.42 12.05
CA GLY A 296 9.07 13.88 12.12
C GLY A 296 8.63 14.51 10.79
N GLY A 297 7.91 13.76 9.95
CA GLY A 297 7.42 14.22 8.65
C GLY A 297 8.44 14.17 7.52
N GLN A 298 9.65 13.63 7.76
CA GLN A 298 10.60 13.36 6.68
C GLN A 298 10.11 12.19 5.81
N PRO A 299 10.36 12.19 4.49
CA PRO A 299 9.94 11.10 3.64
C PRO A 299 10.74 9.83 3.93
N GLY A 300 10.07 8.69 4.02
CA GLY A 300 10.71 7.45 4.41
C GLY A 300 9.96 6.19 4.01
N VAL A 301 10.61 5.06 4.27
CA VAL A 301 10.02 3.72 4.11
C VAL A 301 10.20 2.97 5.42
N VAL A 302 9.15 2.27 5.82
CA VAL A 302 9.07 1.39 6.97
C VAL A 302 8.94 -0.04 6.48
N ILE A 303 9.76 -0.93 7.02
CA ILE A 303 9.68 -2.38 6.87
C ILE A 303 9.43 -2.95 8.26
N PHE A 304 8.43 -3.81 8.42
CA PHE A 304 7.99 -4.28 9.73
C PHE A 304 7.58 -5.74 9.71
N ASP A 305 7.60 -6.36 10.88
CA ASP A 305 7.25 -7.77 11.03
C ASP A 305 5.72 -7.91 10.98
N GLN A 306 5.17 -8.80 10.15
CA GLN A 306 3.70 -9.05 10.08
C GLN A 306 3.17 -9.93 11.24
N VAL A 307 3.89 -9.95 12.36
CA VAL A 307 3.58 -10.73 13.55
C VAL A 307 3.49 -9.80 14.75
N PRO A 308 2.44 -9.91 15.61
CA PRO A 308 2.34 -9.15 16.84
C PRO A 308 3.61 -9.23 17.68
N ALA A 309 4.01 -8.09 18.26
CA ALA A 309 5.27 -7.89 19.00
C ALA A 309 6.57 -8.08 18.18
N GLY A 310 6.48 -8.47 16.92
CA GLY A 310 7.64 -8.75 16.07
C GLY A 310 8.37 -10.03 16.44
N ILE A 311 9.17 -10.54 15.50
CA ILE A 311 10.01 -11.73 15.66
C ILE A 311 11.49 -11.46 15.39
N GLY A 312 11.85 -10.20 15.10
CA GLY A 312 13.22 -9.72 15.00
C GLY A 312 13.70 -9.47 13.56
N PHE A 313 12.82 -9.56 12.55
CA PHE A 313 13.22 -9.28 11.17
C PHE A 313 13.62 -7.82 10.97
N SER A 314 12.84 -6.90 11.51
CA SER A 314 13.17 -5.48 11.49
C SER A 314 14.51 -5.17 12.18
N GLU A 315 14.81 -5.83 13.30
CA GLU A 315 16.08 -5.63 14.03
C GLU A 315 17.28 -6.04 13.17
N GLN A 316 17.18 -7.20 12.52
CA GLN A 316 18.21 -7.69 11.62
C GLN A 316 18.39 -6.77 10.40
N LEU A 317 17.30 -6.26 9.80
CA LEU A 317 17.39 -5.31 8.68
C LEU A 317 18.03 -3.97 9.09
N PHE A 318 17.82 -3.51 10.33
CA PHE A 318 18.51 -2.34 10.85
C PHE A 318 20.04 -2.53 10.82
N GLY A 319 20.52 -3.73 11.15
CA GLY A 319 21.93 -4.12 11.02
C GLY A 319 22.41 -4.18 9.57
N LEU A 320 21.57 -4.70 8.66
CA LEU A 320 21.90 -4.93 7.24
C LEU A 320 21.65 -3.73 6.31
N HIS A 321 21.30 -2.55 6.85
CA HIS A 321 20.94 -1.35 6.07
C HIS A 321 21.84 -1.10 4.85
N ASN A 322 23.16 -1.03 5.04
CA ASN A 322 24.10 -0.69 3.97
C ASN A 322 24.10 -1.74 2.85
N GLU A 323 24.05 -3.02 3.22
CA GLU A 323 24.04 -4.13 2.26
C GLU A 323 22.73 -4.15 1.47
N LEU A 324 21.59 -4.00 2.16
CA LEU A 324 20.28 -3.95 1.53
C LEU A 324 20.17 -2.80 0.52
N VAL A 325 20.66 -1.61 0.89
CA VAL A 325 20.69 -0.43 0.01
C VAL A 325 21.57 -0.65 -1.21
N GLU A 326 22.78 -1.17 -1.02
CA GLU A 326 23.72 -1.40 -2.12
C GLU A 326 23.20 -2.46 -3.10
N GLN A 327 22.63 -3.53 -2.58
CA GLN A 327 22.05 -4.60 -3.40
C GLN A 327 20.79 -4.12 -4.14
N SER A 328 19.98 -3.26 -3.50
CA SER A 328 18.87 -2.57 -4.17
C SER A 328 19.36 -1.69 -5.32
N ARG A 329 20.43 -0.92 -5.10
CA ARG A 329 21.03 -0.05 -6.12
C ARG A 329 21.54 -0.86 -7.31
N GLN A 330 22.26 -1.94 -7.06
CA GLN A 330 22.78 -2.83 -8.10
C GLN A 330 21.65 -3.47 -8.92
N LEU A 331 20.60 -3.97 -8.25
CA LEU A 331 19.43 -4.54 -8.92
C LEU A 331 18.73 -3.52 -9.83
N VAL A 332 18.46 -2.32 -9.34
CA VAL A 332 17.79 -1.27 -10.13
C VAL A 332 18.66 -0.80 -11.29
N ALA A 333 19.97 -0.60 -11.06
CA ALA A 333 20.91 -0.16 -12.08
C ALA A 333 21.13 -1.22 -13.18
N GLY A 334 21.19 -2.51 -12.81
CA GLY A 334 21.42 -3.62 -13.73
C GLY A 334 20.16 -4.08 -14.48
N CYS A 335 18.96 -3.67 -14.04
CA CYS A 335 17.72 -4.07 -14.69
C CYS A 335 17.59 -3.44 -16.10
N PRO A 336 17.24 -4.20 -17.16
CA PRO A 336 17.15 -3.68 -18.52
C PRO A 336 15.86 -2.90 -18.81
N CYS A 337 14.91 -2.81 -17.87
CA CYS A 337 13.64 -2.11 -18.10
C CYS A 337 13.84 -0.60 -18.31
N ALA A 338 12.99 0.02 -19.12
CA ALA A 338 13.09 1.45 -19.43
C ALA A 338 12.80 2.33 -18.21
N ASP A 339 11.65 2.11 -17.56
CA ASP A 339 11.20 2.98 -16.47
C ASP A 339 10.59 2.21 -15.28
N GLY A 340 10.69 0.88 -15.24
CA GLY A 340 10.22 0.05 -14.13
C GLY A 340 9.57 -1.26 -14.59
N CYS A 341 9.74 -2.33 -13.81
CA CYS A 341 9.10 -3.61 -14.04
C CYS A 341 8.89 -4.36 -12.71
N PRO A 342 8.08 -5.43 -12.67
CA PRO A 342 7.84 -6.20 -11.44
C PRO A 342 9.10 -6.72 -10.74
N GLY A 343 10.22 -6.88 -11.46
CA GLY A 343 11.49 -7.35 -10.88
C GLY A 343 12.44 -6.27 -10.36
N CYS A 344 12.06 -4.99 -10.36
CA CYS A 344 12.89 -3.92 -9.79
C CYS A 344 12.04 -2.91 -8.99
N VAL A 345 11.83 -1.71 -9.53
CA VAL A 345 11.07 -0.63 -8.91
C VAL A 345 9.56 -0.77 -9.10
N GLY A 346 9.10 -1.94 -9.56
CA GLY A 346 7.72 -2.28 -9.99
C GLY A 346 7.29 -1.62 -11.31
N PRO A 347 6.18 -2.09 -11.90
CA PRO A 347 5.73 -1.63 -13.21
C PRO A 347 5.21 -0.20 -13.16
N ALA A 348 5.53 0.58 -14.20
CA ALA A 348 4.69 1.70 -14.60
C ALA A 348 3.31 1.14 -14.98
N GLY A 349 2.20 1.80 -14.60
CA GLY A 349 0.90 1.44 -15.18
C GLY A 349 0.93 1.60 -16.71
N GLU A 350 -0.06 1.06 -17.44
CA GLU A 350 -0.11 1.12 -18.92
C GLU A 350 0.09 2.54 -19.49
N ASP A 351 -0.39 3.57 -18.78
CA ASP A 351 -0.22 5.00 -19.10
C ASP A 351 0.65 5.76 -18.06
N GLY A 352 1.44 5.06 -17.25
CA GLY A 352 2.17 5.59 -16.10
C GLY A 352 3.66 5.86 -16.33
N THR A 353 4.31 6.50 -15.36
CA THR A 353 5.79 6.56 -15.24
C THR A 353 6.22 5.72 -14.04
N GLY A 354 7.21 4.85 -14.21
CA GLY A 354 7.56 3.79 -13.24
C GLY A 354 8.66 4.16 -12.24
N GLY A 355 9.16 5.39 -12.27
CA GLY A 355 9.94 5.97 -11.17
C GLY A 355 11.35 5.41 -11.02
N LYS A 356 11.85 4.65 -12.01
CA LYS A 356 13.15 3.96 -11.94
C LYS A 356 14.30 4.94 -11.75
N GLN A 357 14.29 6.05 -12.49
CA GLN A 357 15.34 7.06 -12.41
C GLN A 357 15.36 7.72 -11.03
N GLU A 358 14.19 8.09 -10.50
CA GLU A 358 14.05 8.69 -9.17
C GLU A 358 14.46 7.71 -8.07
N THR A 359 14.04 6.44 -8.14
CA THR A 359 14.45 5.42 -7.17
C THR A 359 15.96 5.19 -7.21
N LEU A 360 16.56 5.08 -8.40
CA LEU A 360 18.01 4.91 -8.52
C LEU A 360 18.77 6.12 -7.96
N ALA A 361 18.26 7.33 -8.16
CA ALA A 361 18.85 8.55 -7.60
C ALA A 361 18.82 8.55 -6.07
N ILE A 362 17.69 8.14 -5.46
CA ILE A 362 17.59 7.98 -4.01
C ILE A 362 18.61 6.93 -3.52
N LEU A 363 18.66 5.76 -4.16
CA LEU A 363 19.59 4.68 -3.79
C LEU A 363 21.05 5.10 -3.91
N LYS A 364 21.43 5.90 -4.92
CA LYS A 364 22.79 6.46 -5.03
C LYS A 364 23.12 7.37 -3.85
N LYS A 365 22.22 8.28 -3.46
CA LYS A 365 22.41 9.13 -2.27
C LYS A 365 22.53 8.30 -0.99
N MET A 366 21.75 7.23 -0.88
CA MET A 366 21.80 6.31 0.26
C MET A 366 23.07 5.43 0.27
N ALA A 367 23.60 5.07 -0.89
CA ALA A 367 24.85 4.32 -1.01
C ALA A 367 26.09 5.22 -0.87
N GLY A 368 25.96 6.54 -1.06
CA GLY A 368 27.08 7.48 -1.06
C GLY A 368 27.75 7.69 -2.41
N ASP A 369 27.11 7.27 -3.49
CA ASP A 369 27.54 7.55 -4.85
C ASP A 369 27.18 9.00 -5.20
N SER A 370 28.14 9.72 -5.78
CA SER A 370 28.00 11.15 -6.17
C SER A 370 27.02 11.34 -7.31
#